data_AF-A0A7S1WGA0-F1
#
_entry.id   AF-A0A7S1WGA0-F1
#
_cell.length_a   1.000
_cell.length_b   1.000
_cell.length_c   1.000
_cell.angle_alpha   90.00
_cell.angle_beta   90.00
_cell.angle_gamma   90.00
#
_symmetry.space_group_name_H-M   'P 1'
#
loop_
_entity.id
_entity.type
_entity.pdbx_description
1 polymer ?
#
loop_
_entity_poly.entity_id
_entity_poly.type
_entity_poly.pdbx_seq_one_letter_code
_entity_poly.pdbx_strand_id
1 'polypeptide(L)'
;TQACASLGRSQWHPEAPEGARGIFVDETECVICHNCTTMAPETFEMDSEGRGRARVFVQYGDWEEDIDEAVQSCPTGAIAYVDREVLPYLEAVMPDTEMEPPHVMMRRRSGNISMSNSLPGPYELAQRLRRRTLERGE
;
A
#
# COMPACT_ATOMS: atom_id res chain seq x y z
N THR A 1 -8.71 1.28 -21.40
CA THR A 1 -8.28 0.72 -20.10
C THR A 1 -6.77 0.50 -19.99
N GLN A 2 -5.96 0.97 -20.95
CA GLN A 2 -4.51 0.69 -20.99
C GLN A 2 -3.66 1.67 -20.15
N ALA A 3 -4.19 2.81 -19.69
CA ALA A 3 -3.42 3.78 -18.90
C ALA A 3 -3.20 3.39 -17.42
N CYS A 4 -3.96 2.46 -16.87
CA CYS A 4 -3.77 2.05 -15.47
C CYS A 4 -2.47 1.24 -15.27
N ALA A 5 -2.00 0.55 -16.32
CA ALA A 5 -0.83 -0.33 -16.24
C ALA A 5 0.50 0.42 -16.07
N SER A 6 0.60 1.69 -16.49
CA SER A 6 1.83 2.49 -16.37
C SER A 6 2.01 3.16 -15.01
N LEU A 7 0.98 3.17 -14.17
CA LEU A 7 1.02 3.78 -12.84
C LEU A 7 1.52 2.81 -11.76
N GLY A 8 1.40 1.50 -11.99
CA GLY A 8 1.80 0.48 -11.05
C GLY A 8 3.33 0.40 -10.90
N ARG A 9 3.79 0.26 -9.66
CA ARG A 9 5.19 0.05 -9.29
C ARG A 9 5.52 -1.42 -9.07
N SER A 10 4.58 -2.23 -8.61
CA SER A 10 4.81 -3.66 -8.37
C SER A 10 4.62 -4.48 -9.65
N GLN A 11 5.46 -5.52 -9.79
CA GLN A 11 5.34 -6.51 -10.85
C GLN A 11 4.34 -7.59 -10.44
N TRP A 12 3.68 -8.24 -11.39
CA TRP A 12 2.81 -9.38 -11.09
C TRP A 12 3.53 -10.68 -11.40
N HIS A 13 3.53 -11.64 -10.47
CA HIS A 13 4.06 -12.97 -10.73
C HIS A 13 3.25 -13.64 -11.86
N PRO A 14 3.89 -14.36 -12.80
CA PRO A 14 3.19 -14.98 -13.93
C PRO A 14 2.16 -16.04 -13.52
N GLU A 15 2.34 -16.63 -12.35
CA GLU A 15 1.43 -17.65 -11.79
C GLU A 15 0.40 -17.06 -10.80
N ALA A 16 0.31 -15.71 -10.70
CA ALA A 16 -0.70 -15.07 -9.87
C ALA A 16 -2.11 -15.48 -10.32
N PRO A 17 -3.05 -15.77 -9.39
CA PRO A 17 -4.38 -16.23 -9.75
C PRO A 17 -5.13 -15.23 -10.65
N GLU A 18 -5.91 -15.75 -11.60
CA GLU A 18 -6.71 -14.89 -12.48
C GLU A 18 -7.79 -14.17 -11.66
N GLY A 19 -7.84 -12.84 -11.76
CA GLY A 19 -8.74 -12.01 -10.97
C GLY A 19 -8.32 -11.82 -9.50
N ALA A 20 -7.09 -12.19 -9.13
CA ALA A 20 -6.55 -11.95 -7.80
C ALA A 20 -6.54 -10.45 -7.43
N ARG A 21 -6.78 -10.17 -6.15
CA ARG A 21 -6.71 -8.81 -5.58
C ARG A 21 -5.25 -8.37 -5.47
N GLY A 22 -4.98 -7.08 -5.60
CA GLY A 22 -3.65 -6.55 -5.35
C GLY A 22 -3.32 -6.53 -3.87
N ILE A 23 -2.07 -6.71 -3.50
CA ILE A 23 -1.56 -6.52 -2.14
C ILE A 23 -0.92 -5.14 -2.11
N PHE A 24 -1.28 -4.36 -1.09
CA PHE A 24 -0.83 -2.99 -0.93
C PHE A 24 -0.33 -2.76 0.49
N VAL A 25 0.76 -1.99 0.62
CA VAL A 25 1.33 -1.58 1.91
C VAL A 25 1.21 -0.08 2.06
N ASP A 26 0.48 0.37 3.08
CA ASP A 26 0.42 1.75 3.51
C ASP A 26 1.69 2.12 4.30
N GLU A 27 2.64 2.72 3.60
CA GLU A 27 3.89 3.19 4.18
C GLU A 27 3.71 4.26 5.28
N THR A 28 2.55 4.92 5.36
CA THR A 28 2.26 5.90 6.43
C THR A 28 1.93 5.23 7.76
N GLU A 29 1.39 4.01 7.74
CA GLU A 29 1.06 3.22 8.93
C GLU A 29 2.09 2.12 9.23
N CYS A 30 3.00 1.84 8.28
CA CYS A 30 4.07 0.86 8.47
C CYS A 30 5.04 1.29 9.58
N VAL A 31 5.33 0.37 10.51
CA VAL A 31 6.21 0.63 11.68
C VAL A 31 7.56 -0.08 11.61
N ILE A 32 7.94 -0.64 10.46
CA ILE A 32 9.23 -1.33 10.26
C ILE A 32 9.43 -2.48 11.24
N CYS A 33 8.42 -3.35 11.33
CA CYS A 33 8.53 -4.55 12.16
C CYS A 33 9.22 -5.72 11.44
N HIS A 34 9.41 -5.64 10.11
CA HIS A 34 10.00 -6.68 9.24
C HIS A 34 9.26 -8.02 9.15
N ASN A 35 8.17 -8.21 9.89
CA ASN A 35 7.35 -9.43 9.85
C ASN A 35 7.01 -9.86 8.41
N CYS A 36 6.44 -8.96 7.61
CA CYS A 36 6.08 -9.25 6.22
C CYS A 36 7.25 -9.76 5.37
N THR A 37 8.44 -9.16 5.50
CA THR A 37 9.64 -9.58 4.78
C THR A 37 10.25 -10.88 5.32
N THR A 38 9.89 -11.31 6.53
CA THR A 38 10.31 -12.60 7.08
C THR A 38 9.40 -13.73 6.64
N MET A 39 8.10 -13.47 6.51
CA MET A 39 7.10 -14.47 6.06
C MET A 39 7.08 -14.63 4.55
N ALA A 40 7.03 -13.53 3.80
CA ALA A 40 6.88 -13.54 2.35
C ALA A 40 7.94 -12.61 1.70
N PRO A 41 9.23 -13.02 1.67
CA PRO A 41 10.35 -12.20 1.20
C PRO A 41 10.37 -11.95 -0.31
N GLU A 42 9.74 -12.80 -1.13
CA GLU A 42 9.66 -12.58 -2.58
C GLU A 42 8.56 -11.57 -2.94
N THR A 43 7.58 -11.40 -2.06
CA THR A 43 6.44 -10.48 -2.21
C THR A 43 6.76 -9.10 -1.63
N PHE A 44 7.29 -9.07 -0.41
CA PHE A 44 7.55 -7.85 0.34
C PHE A 44 9.03 -7.53 0.44
N GLU A 45 9.37 -6.25 0.32
CA GLU A 45 10.72 -5.76 0.59
C GLU A 45 10.69 -4.48 1.42
N MET A 46 11.82 -4.17 2.07
CA MET A 46 12.01 -2.88 2.72
C MET A 46 12.60 -1.89 1.72
N ASP A 47 11.95 -0.75 1.55
CA ASP A 47 12.43 0.33 0.69
C ASP A 47 13.71 0.96 1.26
N SER A 48 14.87 0.53 0.77
CA SER A 48 16.18 1.01 1.20
C SER A 48 16.54 2.39 0.64
N GLU A 49 15.92 2.81 -0.47
CA GLU A 49 16.23 4.07 -1.15
C GLU A 49 15.29 5.22 -0.76
N GLY A 50 14.08 4.92 -0.32
CA GLY A 50 13.09 5.91 0.11
C GLY A 50 12.91 5.96 1.63
N ARG A 51 11.71 5.58 2.10
CA ARG A 51 11.28 5.86 3.50
C ARG A 51 11.71 4.80 4.52
N GLY A 52 12.40 3.75 4.09
CA GLY A 52 12.74 2.63 4.96
C GLY A 52 11.52 1.77 5.34
N ARG A 53 10.39 1.91 4.64
CA ARG A 53 9.13 1.22 4.94
C ARG A 53 8.96 -0.01 4.04
N ALA A 54 8.13 -0.95 4.47
CA ALA A 54 7.80 -2.10 3.64
C ALA A 54 7.02 -1.66 2.39
N ARG A 55 7.25 -2.33 1.26
CA ARG A 55 6.49 -2.21 0.02
C ARG A 55 6.30 -3.59 -0.61
N VAL A 56 5.34 -3.69 -1.53
CA VAL A 56 5.19 -4.88 -2.38
C VAL A 56 6.01 -4.65 -3.65
N PHE A 57 6.92 -5.56 -3.95
CA PHE A 57 7.73 -5.51 -5.18
C PHE A 57 7.21 -6.46 -6.24
N VAL A 58 6.85 -7.69 -5.83
CA VAL A 58 6.17 -8.68 -6.68
C VAL A 58 4.85 -9.06 -6.04
N GLN A 59 3.75 -8.88 -6.76
CA GLN A 59 2.43 -9.40 -6.39
C GLN A 59 2.46 -10.93 -6.54
N TYR A 60 2.11 -11.64 -5.47
CA TYR A 60 2.11 -13.11 -5.42
C TYR A 60 3.48 -13.74 -5.74
N GLY A 61 4.56 -13.16 -5.18
CA GLY A 61 5.91 -13.74 -5.30
C GLY A 61 6.12 -14.97 -4.42
N ASP A 62 5.41 -15.05 -3.30
CA ASP A 62 5.37 -16.19 -2.39
C ASP A 62 4.00 -16.91 -2.45
N TRP A 63 3.86 -18.00 -1.69
CA TRP A 63 2.60 -18.71 -1.55
C TRP A 63 1.54 -17.83 -0.88
N GLU A 64 0.28 -18.00 -1.29
CA GLU A 64 -0.85 -17.22 -0.76
C GLU A 64 -0.98 -17.37 0.76
N GLU A 65 -0.65 -18.54 1.31
CA GLU A 65 -0.64 -18.80 2.76
C GLU A 65 0.36 -17.91 3.51
N ASP A 66 1.58 -17.75 2.97
CA ASP A 66 2.63 -16.91 3.57
C ASP A 66 2.27 -15.42 3.48
N ILE A 67 1.65 -15.02 2.36
CA ILE A 67 1.16 -13.65 2.16
C ILE A 67 0.02 -13.34 3.12
N ASP A 68 -0.93 -14.27 3.29
CA ASP A 68 -2.04 -14.12 4.24
C ASP A 68 -1.54 -14.02 5.68
N GLU A 69 -0.55 -14.82 6.05
CA GLU A 69 0.09 -14.72 7.37
C GLU A 69 0.80 -13.37 7.55
N ALA A 70 1.50 -12.88 6.53
CA ALA A 70 2.13 -11.57 6.54
C ALA A 70 1.10 -10.43 6.70
N VAL A 71 -0.05 -10.52 6.04
CA VAL A 71 -1.14 -9.54 6.15
C VAL A 71 -1.74 -9.56 7.56
N GLN A 72 -2.07 -10.74 8.09
CA GLN A 72 -2.72 -10.89 9.40
C GLN A 72 -1.82 -10.55 10.58
N SER A 73 -0.52 -10.81 10.45
CA SER A 73 0.48 -10.53 11.49
C SER A 73 0.90 -9.06 11.56
N CYS A 74 0.42 -8.20 10.66
CA CYS A 74 0.81 -6.79 10.63
C CYS A 74 0.28 -6.05 11.87
N PRO A 75 1.17 -5.53 12.77
CA PRO A 75 0.75 -4.97 14.06
C PRO A 75 -0.07 -3.67 13.93
N THR A 76 0.01 -2.99 12.79
CA THR A 76 -0.74 -1.76 12.51
C THR A 76 -1.82 -1.93 11.45
N GLY A 77 -1.94 -3.11 10.83
CA GLY A 77 -2.85 -3.32 9.70
C GLY A 77 -2.45 -2.50 8.46
N ALA A 78 -1.17 -2.17 8.31
CA ALA A 78 -0.66 -1.39 7.16
C ALA A 78 -0.74 -2.15 5.83
N ILE A 79 -0.93 -3.48 5.85
CA ILE A 79 -0.98 -4.33 4.66
C ILE A 79 -2.44 -4.69 4.40
N ALA A 80 -2.90 -4.50 3.17
CA ALA A 80 -4.28 -4.79 2.79
C ALA A 80 -4.41 -5.32 1.37
N TYR A 81 -5.36 -6.23 1.18
CA TYR A 81 -5.84 -6.60 -0.15
C TYR A 81 -6.75 -5.50 -0.72
N VAL A 82 -6.45 -5.09 -1.95
CA VAL A 82 -7.12 -4.01 -2.69
C VAL A 82 -7.54 -4.50 -4.07
N ASP A 83 -8.50 -3.81 -4.68
CA ASP A 83 -8.93 -4.18 -6.03
C ASP A 83 -7.80 -3.95 -7.03
N ARG A 84 -7.65 -4.86 -7.99
CA ARG A 84 -6.56 -4.84 -8.96
C ARG A 84 -6.53 -3.56 -9.79
N GLU A 85 -7.69 -2.97 -10.04
CA GLU A 85 -7.84 -1.71 -10.78
C GLU A 85 -7.46 -0.49 -9.94
N VAL A 86 -7.48 -0.61 -8.60
CA VAL A 86 -7.17 0.48 -7.66
C VAL A 86 -5.69 0.49 -7.28
N LEU A 87 -5.05 -0.69 -7.24
CA LEU A 87 -3.64 -0.85 -6.85
C LEU A 87 -2.69 0.14 -7.55
N PRO A 88 -2.70 0.32 -8.89
CA PRO A 88 -1.77 1.23 -9.55
C PRO A 88 -1.91 2.69 -9.09
N TYR A 89 -3.14 3.12 -8.75
CA TYR A 89 -3.37 4.48 -8.23
C TYR A 89 -2.82 4.64 -6.82
N LEU A 90 -2.95 3.62 -5.98
CA LEU A 90 -2.37 3.62 -4.63
C LEU A 90 -0.84 3.71 -4.72
N GLU A 91 -0.21 2.83 -5.49
CA GLU A 91 1.25 2.81 -5.68
C GLU A 91 1.79 4.13 -6.27
N ALA A 92 1.02 4.78 -7.15
CA ALA A 92 1.39 6.06 -7.72
C ALA A 92 1.37 7.22 -6.70
N VAL A 93 0.38 7.26 -5.80
CA VAL A 93 0.27 8.35 -4.81
C VAL A 93 1.09 8.11 -3.55
N MET A 94 1.51 6.88 -3.27
CA MET A 94 2.22 6.56 -2.04
C MET A 94 3.49 7.37 -1.81
N PRO A 95 4.39 7.55 -2.79
CA PRO A 95 5.60 8.36 -2.60
C PRO A 95 5.29 9.80 -2.19
N ASP A 96 4.20 10.37 -2.70
CA ASP A 96 3.78 11.76 -2.46
C ASP A 96 2.90 11.93 -1.22
N THR A 97 2.48 10.84 -0.58
CA THR A 97 1.63 10.91 0.61
C THR A 97 2.43 11.40 1.80
N GLU A 98 1.95 12.48 2.43
CA GLU A 98 2.60 13.08 3.59
C GLU A 98 2.46 12.18 4.83
N MET A 99 3.57 11.93 5.52
CA MET A 99 3.56 11.23 6.80
C MET A 99 3.22 12.20 7.92
N GLU A 100 2.23 11.85 8.74
CA GLU A 100 1.95 12.61 9.95
C GLU A 100 3.15 12.56 10.91
N PRO A 101 3.51 13.67 11.57
CA PRO A 101 4.51 13.65 12.62
C PRO A 101 4.15 12.65 13.74
N PRO A 102 5.13 11.99 14.39
CA PRO A 102 4.86 10.98 15.42
C PRO A 102 3.93 11.45 16.55
N HIS A 103 4.06 12.72 16.96
CA HIS A 103 3.22 13.30 18.01
C HIS A 103 1.75 13.49 17.58
N VAL A 104 1.48 13.64 16.29
CA VAL A 104 0.12 13.69 15.72
C VAL A 104 -0.47 12.28 15.67
N MET A 105 0.29 11.30 15.17
CA MET A 105 -0.12 9.89 15.15
C MET A 105 -0.44 9.35 16.55
N MET A 106 0.37 9.69 17.56
CA MET A 106 0.11 9.30 18.95
C MET A 106 -1.20 9.87 19.49
N ARG A 107 -1.52 11.13 19.17
CA ARG A 107 -2.80 11.75 19.53
C ARG A 107 -3.96 11.08 18.81
N ARG A 108 -3.79 10.73 17.53
CA ARG A 108 -4.79 10.01 16.73
C ARG A 108 -5.09 8.63 17.31
N ARG A 109 -4.06 7.82 17.57
CA ARG A 109 -4.20 6.47 18.15
C ARG A 109 -4.78 6.49 19.58
N SER A 110 -4.59 7.58 20.30
CA SER A 110 -5.19 7.78 21.63
C SER A 110 -6.63 8.29 21.61
N GLY A 111 -7.21 8.57 20.43
CA GLY A 111 -8.55 9.14 20.30
C GLY A 111 -8.64 10.64 20.66
N ASN A 112 -7.50 11.33 20.78
CA ASN A 112 -7.38 12.70 21.29
C ASN A 112 -7.23 13.75 20.17
N ILE A 113 -7.59 13.43 18.91
CA ILE A 113 -7.56 14.37 17.78
C ILE A 113 -8.89 14.34 17.02
N SER A 114 -9.37 15.52 16.60
CA SER A 114 -10.52 15.64 15.70
C SER A 114 -10.13 15.24 14.27
N MET A 115 -10.99 14.48 13.59
CA MET A 115 -10.78 14.07 12.19
C MET A 115 -10.64 15.24 11.21
N SER A 116 -11.10 16.44 11.58
CA SER A 116 -11.03 17.64 10.74
C SER A 116 -9.61 18.14 10.44
N ASN A 117 -8.59 17.64 11.14
CA ASN A 117 -7.21 18.09 11.01
C ASN A 117 -6.25 17.01 10.46
N SER A 118 -6.77 15.85 10.04
CA SER A 118 -5.94 14.78 9.49
C SER A 118 -5.55 15.04 8.04
N LEU A 119 -4.31 14.71 7.70
CA LEU A 119 -3.84 14.71 6.31
C LEU A 119 -4.62 13.64 5.51
N PRO A 120 -4.89 13.87 4.21
CA PRO A 120 -5.59 12.91 3.38
C PRO A 120 -4.76 11.63 3.26
N GLY A 121 -5.37 10.50 3.61
CA GLY A 121 -4.72 9.20 3.50
C GLY A 121 -4.54 8.76 2.03
N PRO A 122 -3.76 7.70 1.79
CA PRO A 122 -3.43 7.28 0.43
C PRO A 122 -4.64 6.82 -0.38
N TYR A 123 -5.63 6.19 0.27
CA TYR A 123 -6.88 5.82 -0.38
C TYR A 123 -7.67 7.02 -0.90
N GLU A 124 -7.68 8.13 -0.16
CA GLU A 124 -8.36 9.36 -0.60
C GLU A 124 -7.62 9.99 -1.79
N LEU A 125 -6.29 10.04 -1.72
CA LEU A 125 -5.45 10.54 -2.81
C LEU A 125 -5.58 9.68 -4.08
N ALA A 126 -5.61 8.35 -3.93
CA ALA A 126 -5.81 7.42 -5.05
C ALA A 126 -7.18 7.63 -5.71
N GLN A 127 -8.25 7.84 -4.93
CA GLN A 127 -9.57 8.17 -5.49
C GLN A 127 -9.56 9.49 -6.26
N ARG A 128 -8.88 10.52 -5.74
CA ARG A 128 -8.71 11.80 -6.45
C ARG A 128 -7.90 11.62 -7.74
N LEU A 129 -6.85 10.80 -7.73
CA LEU A 129 -6.05 10.51 -8.92
C LEU A 129 -6.86 9.74 -9.97
N ARG A 130 -7.59 8.70 -9.55
CA ARG A 130 -8.47 7.90 -10.41
C ARG A 130 -9.56 8.76 -11.07
N ARG A 131 -10.18 9.67 -10.33
CA ARG A 131 -11.15 10.62 -10.90
C ARG A 131 -10.54 11.49 -11.99
N ARG A 132 -9.35 12.06 -11.73
CA ARG A 132 -8.64 12.91 -12.71
C ARG A 132 -8.23 12.16 -13.98
N THR A 133 -7.82 10.89 -13.88
CA THR A 133 -7.45 10.07 -15.04
C THR A 133 -8.68 9.72 -15.89
N LEU A 134 -9.79 9.36 -15.24
CA LEU A 134 -11.07 9.11 -15.95
C LEU A 134 -11.59 10.36 -16.68
N GLU A 135 -11.49 11.53 -16.05
CA GLU A 135 -11.88 12.82 -16.67
C GLU A 135 -10.98 13.19 -17.86
N ARG A 136 -9.73 12.73 -17.88
CA ARG A 136 -8.77 12.94 -18.97
C ARG A 136 -8.90 11.93 -20.10
N GLY A 137 -9.69 10.86 -19.93
CA GLY A 137 -9.88 9.81 -20.93
C GLY A 137 -8.66 8.91 -21.15
N GLU A 138 -7.77 8.82 -20.15
CA GLU A 138 -6.59 7.96 -20.15
C GLU A 138 -6.94 6.54 -19.62
#